data_AF-A0A147BXC1-F1
#
_entry.id   AF-A0A147BXC1-F1
#
_cell.length_a   1.000
_cell.length_b   1.000
_cell.length_c   1.000
_cell.angle_alpha   90.00
_cell.angle_beta   90.00
_cell.angle_gamma   90.00
#
_symmetry.space_group_name_H-M   'P 1'
#
loop_
_entity.id
_entity.type
_entity.pdbx_description
1 polymer ?
#
loop_
_entity_poly.entity_id
_entity_poly.type
_entity_poly.pdbx_seq_one_letter_code
_entity_poly.pdbx_strand_id
1 'polypeptide(L)' 'EGQTIVTMDLNYTDYQNCALLYYRDSGDYEVWNFQLNFKNNTKCHQKLAELPGKTLTVYYRDWCYAGPRG' A
#
# COMPACT_ATOMS: atom_id res chain seq x y z
N GLU A 1 -6.85 -18.81 -19.00
CA GLU A 1 -5.91 -18.28 -17.99
C GLU A 1 -6.69 -17.99 -16.71
N GLY A 2 -6.14 -18.35 -15.56
CA GLY A 2 -6.87 -18.41 -14.29
C GLY A 2 -7.07 -17.03 -13.65
N GLN A 3 -8.23 -16.85 -13.01
CA GLN A 3 -8.51 -15.67 -12.21
C GLN A 3 -7.96 -15.89 -10.80
N THR A 4 -6.83 -15.28 -10.47
CA THR A 4 -6.35 -15.25 -9.08
C THR A 4 -7.09 -14.13 -8.36
N ILE A 5 -7.95 -14.50 -7.41
CA ILE A 5 -8.64 -13.57 -6.52
C ILE A 5 -7.90 -13.61 -5.18
N VAL A 6 -7.42 -12.47 -4.70
CA VAL A 6 -6.72 -12.34 -3.41
C VAL A 6 -7.62 -11.66 -2.39
N THR A 7 -7.49 -12.05 -1.11
CA THR A 7 -8.23 -11.40 -0.02
C THR A 7 -7.34 -10.39 0.71
N MET A 8 -7.83 -9.16 0.84
CA MET A 8 -7.11 -8.06 1.47
C MET A 8 -7.91 -7.44 2.61
N ASP A 9 -7.21 -7.11 3.70
CA ASP A 9 -7.74 -6.31 4.80
C ASP A 9 -7.18 -4.89 4.77
N LEU A 10 -8.04 -3.91 5.04
CA LEU A 10 -7.62 -2.54 5.31
C LEU A 10 -7.15 -2.44 6.75
N ASN A 11 -5.84 -2.56 6.97
CA ASN A 11 -5.25 -2.58 8.31
C ASN A 11 -5.20 -1.16 8.93
N TYR A 12 -4.92 -0.14 8.13
CA TYR A 12 -4.96 1.26 8.57
C TYR A 12 -5.23 2.21 7.39
N THR A 13 -5.96 3.29 7.65
CA THR A 13 -6.02 4.45 6.74
C THR A 13 -6.22 5.72 7.54
N ASP A 14 -5.70 6.83 7.03
CA ASP A 14 -6.02 8.17 7.53
C ASP A 14 -7.16 8.83 6.73
N TYR A 15 -7.76 8.10 5.76
CA TYR A 15 -8.80 8.55 4.84
C TYR A 15 -8.46 9.76 3.97
N GLN A 16 -7.21 10.25 4.01
CA GLN A 16 -6.81 11.48 3.34
C GLN A 16 -5.59 11.30 2.45
N ASN A 17 -4.58 10.58 2.93
CA ASN A 17 -3.27 10.51 2.29
C ASN A 17 -2.85 9.08 1.97
N CYS A 18 -3.27 8.07 2.74
CA CYS A 18 -2.79 6.72 2.55
C CYS A 18 -3.70 5.60 3.09
N ALA A 19 -3.43 4.39 2.62
CA ALA A 19 -3.93 3.13 3.17
C ALA A 19 -2.78 2.12 3.35
N LEU A 20 -2.86 1.32 4.42
CA LEU A 20 -2.02 0.16 4.68
C LEU A 20 -2.88 -1.09 4.55
N LEU A 21 -2.55 -1.93 3.58
CA LEU A 21 -3.29 -3.13 3.22
C LEU A 21 -2.52 -4.37 3.66
N TYR A 22 -3.24 -5.40 4.09
CA TYR A 22 -2.70 -6.71 4.44
C TYR A 22 -3.26 -7.78 3.51
N TYR A 23 -2.39 -8.52 2.84
CA TYR A 23 -2.76 -9.65 2.00
C TYR A 23 -2.82 -10.91 2.86
N ARG A 24 -4.03 -11.47 3.05
CA ARG A 24 -4.21 -12.65 3.93
C ARG A 24 -3.46 -13.87 3.43
N ASP A 25 -3.39 -14.03 2.11
CA ASP A 25 -2.86 -15.23 1.48
C ASP A 25 -1.33 -15.32 1.58
N SER A 26 -0.62 -14.20 1.46
CA SER A 26 0.85 -14.16 1.55
C SER A 26 1.37 -13.64 2.89
N GLY A 27 0.53 -12.98 3.67
CA GLY A 27 0.93 -12.28 4.88
C GLY A 27 1.73 -11.01 4.62
N ASP A 28 1.70 -10.49 3.39
CA ASP A 28 2.41 -9.27 3.00
C ASP A 28 1.60 -8.01 3.29
N TYR A 29 2.32 -6.89 3.32
CA TYR A 29 1.74 -5.56 3.51
C TYR A 29 2.08 -4.66 2.33
N GLU A 30 1.13 -3.79 1.98
CA GLU A 30 1.31 -2.78 0.95
C GLU A 30 0.83 -1.42 1.43
N VAL A 31 1.60 -0.38 1.15
CA VAL A 31 1.20 1.00 1.41
C VAL A 31 0.78 1.66 0.11
N TRP A 32 -0.45 2.15 0.08
CA TRP A 32 -1.01 2.95 -1.00
C TRP A 32 -0.98 4.42 -0.58
N ASN A 33 -0.32 5.26 -1.37
CA ASN A 33 -0.36 6.70 -1.21
C ASN A 33 -1.37 7.29 -2.20
N PHE A 34 -2.27 8.14 -1.71
CA PHE A 34 -3.31 8.76 -2.56
C PHE A 34 -2.75 9.92 -3.39
N GLN A 35 -1.59 10.48 -2.99
CA GLN A 35 -0.87 11.50 -3.75
C GLN A 35 0.56 11.07 -4.05
N LEU A 36 1.05 11.48 -5.23
CA LEU A 36 2.33 11.05 -5.82
C LEU A 36 3.57 11.56 -5.08
N ASN A 37 3.44 12.70 -4.40
CA ASN A 37 4.53 13.37 -3.71
C ASN A 37 4.84 12.76 -2.33
N PHE A 38 4.02 11.82 -1.82
CA PHE A 38 4.24 11.19 -0.53
C PHE A 38 5.21 10.01 -0.61
N LYS A 39 6.48 10.30 -0.98
CA LYS A 39 7.52 9.27 -1.14
C LYS A 39 8.08 8.74 0.21
N ASN A 40 7.26 8.10 1.05
CA ASN A 40 7.58 7.50 2.38
C ASN A 40 7.25 8.34 3.63
N ASN A 41 6.49 9.43 3.50
CA ASN A 41 6.24 10.35 4.62
C ASN A 41 4.78 10.36 5.12
N THR A 42 4.10 9.22 5.03
CA THR A 42 2.73 9.09 5.55
C THR A 42 2.69 8.22 6.80
N LYS A 43 1.63 8.39 7.61
CA LYS A 43 1.41 7.57 8.82
C LYS A 43 1.30 6.08 8.50
N CYS A 44 0.88 5.70 7.28
CA CYS A 44 0.88 4.31 6.85
C CYS A 44 2.28 3.72 6.74
N HIS A 45 3.29 4.49 6.30
CA HIS A 45 4.68 4.03 6.29
C HIS A 45 5.24 3.87 7.69
N GLN A 46 4.89 4.77 8.62
CA GLN A 46 5.27 4.65 10.03
C GLN A 46 4.67 3.37 10.64
N LYS A 47 3.38 3.11 10.40
CA LYS A 47 2.69 1.90 10.85
C LYS A 47 3.30 0.63 10.28
N LEU A 48 3.70 0.63 9.01
CA LEU A 48 4.40 -0.51 8.42
C LEU A 48 5.78 -0.74 9.08
N ALA A 49 6.52 0.32 9.38
CA ALA A 49 7.83 0.24 10.04
C ALA A 49 7.74 -0.26 11.50
N GLU A 50 6.59 -0.13 12.17
CA GLU A 50 6.33 -0.70 13.50
C GLU A 50 6.15 -2.22 13.47
N LEU A 51 5.91 -2.84 12.31
CA LEU A 51 5.65 -4.28 12.19
C LEU A 51 6.95 -5.09 12.23
N PRO A 52 7.12 -6.01 13.20
CA PRO A 52 8.34 -6.78 13.34
C PRO A 52 8.54 -7.73 12.14
N GLY A 53 9.77 -7.76 11.59
CA GLY A 53 10.14 -8.69 10.52
C GLY A 53 9.54 -8.38 9.14
N LYS A 54 8.89 -7.22 8.97
CA LYS A 54 8.39 -6.76 7.67
C LYS A 54 9.28 -5.66 7.13
N THR A 55 9.97 -5.95 6.02
CA THR A 55 10.74 -4.95 5.28
C THR A 55 9.83 -4.13 4.39
N LEU A 56 9.99 -2.82 4.45
CA LEU A 56 9.36 -1.89 3.52
C LEU A 56 9.97 -2.09 2.13
N THR A 57 9.26 -2.78 1.24
CA THR A 57 9.59 -2.81 -0.19
C THR A 57 8.72 -1.79 -0.91
N VAL A 58 9.29 -0.62 -1.23
CA VAL A 58 8.54 0.42 -1.92
C VAL A 58 8.73 0.33 -3.42
N TYR A 59 7.67 0.02 -4.15
CA TYR A 59 7.65 0.05 -5.61
C TYR A 59 7.22 1.45 -6.09
N TYR A 60 8.17 2.38 -6.18
CA TYR A 60 7.94 3.61 -6.96
C TYR A 60 8.10 3.30 -8.44
N ARG A 61 7.00 3.26 -9.20
CA ARG A 61 7.05 3.40 -10.65
C ARG A 61 6.55 4.77 -11.02
N ASP A 62 7.45 5.68 -11.38
CA ASP A 62 7.14 7.06 -11.79
C ASP A 62 6.18 7.13 -13.01
N TRP A 63 5.89 6.00 -13.66
CA TRP A 63 5.05 5.88 -14.87
C TRP A 63 3.73 5.09 -14.68
N CYS A 64 3.39 4.62 -13.48
CA CYS A 64 2.20 3.76 -13.25
C CYS A 64 0.92 4.49 -12.80
N TYR A 65 0.86 5.82 -12.86
CA TYR A 65 -0.20 6.61 -12.20
C TYR A 65 -1.31 7.15 -13.11
N ALA A 66 -1.78 6.37 -14.08
CA ALA A 66 -2.88 6.77 -14.94
C ALA A 66 -4.09 5.83 -14.77
N GLY A 67 -4.79 5.94 -13.65
CA GLY A 67 -6.25 5.74 -13.70
C GLY A 67 -6.86 6.92 -14.47
N PRO A 68 -7.88 6.72 -15.33
CA PRO A 68 -8.49 7.82 -16.07
C PRO A 68 -8.92 8.92 -15.09
N ARG A 69 -8.63 10.18 -15.44
CA ARG A 69 -9.20 11.33 -14.74
C ARG A 69 -10.72 11.22 -14.90
N GLY A 70 -11.41 10.88 -13.82
CA GLY A 70 -12.87 10.89 -13.74
C GLY A 70 -13.43 12.29 -13.95
#